data_AF-A0A7C3F488-F1
#
_entry.id   AF-A0A7C3F488-F1
#
_cell.length_a   1.000
_cell.length_b   1.000
_cell.length_c   1.000
_cell.angle_alpha   90.00
_cell.angle_beta   90.00
_cell.angle_gamma   90.00
#
_symmetry.space_group_name_H-M   'P 1'
#
loop_
_entity.id
_entity.type
_entity.pdbx_description
1 polymer ?
#
loop_
_entity_poly.entity_id
_entity_poly.type
_entity_poly.pdbx_seq_one_letter_code
_entity_poly.pdbx_strand_id
1 'polypeptide(L)'
;MVRVTCMHCGRGYMLTHEQIARAVEESQGTKRKHYVADCPYCRHGTKVPLRPIRQAYARLKAMGVLPVVAEQEEATSASDSEEEATDQPES
;
A
#
# COMPACT_ATOMS: atom_id res chain seq x y z
N MET A 1 15.14 7.48 0.17
CA MET A 1 13.85 7.81 0.83
C MET A 1 13.15 8.94 0.07
N VAL A 2 11.82 8.99 0.09
CA VAL A 2 11.00 10.01 -0.59
C VAL A 2 10.13 10.72 0.43
N ARG A 3 10.24 12.05 0.51
CA ARG A 3 9.39 12.86 1.40
C ARG A 3 8.09 13.23 0.71
N VAL A 4 6.97 13.03 1.39
CA VAL A 4 5.62 13.32 0.92
C VAL A 4 4.92 14.17 1.97
N THR A 5 4.15 15.17 1.52
CA THR A 5 3.28 15.95 2.39
C THR A 5 1.84 15.55 2.12
N CYS A 6 1.11 15.15 3.17
CA CYS A 6 -0.31 14.86 3.04
C CYS A 6 -1.09 16.16 2.80
N MET A 7 -1.85 16.22 1.72
CA MET A 7 -2.71 17.38 1.42
C MET A 7 -3.96 17.45 2.30
N HIS A 8 -4.31 16.36 2.98
CA HIS A 8 -5.48 16.31 3.87
C HIS A 8 -5.17 16.83 5.28
N CYS A 9 -4.07 16.37 5.89
CA CYS A 9 -3.71 16.76 7.26
C CYS A 9 -2.50 17.71 7.35
N GLY A 10 -1.85 18.03 6.23
CA GLY A 10 -0.68 18.91 6.15
C GLY A 10 0.63 18.31 6.66
N ARG A 11 0.62 17.10 7.22
CA ARG A 11 1.82 16.47 7.81
C ARG A 11 2.72 15.88 6.74
N GLY A 12 4.03 16.10 6.91
CA GLY A 12 5.07 15.46 6.11
C GLY A 12 5.44 14.09 6.67
N TYR A 13 5.62 13.10 5.79
CA TYR A 13 6.10 11.77 6.13
C TYR A 13 7.06 11.25 5.05
N MET A 14 7.79 10.18 5.37
CA MET A 14 8.73 9.54 4.46
C MET A 14 8.14 8.21 3.99
N LEU A 15 8.21 7.94 2.69
CA LEU A 15 7.85 6.62 2.17
C LEU A 15 8.89 5.58 2.61
N THR A 16 8.40 4.43 3.05
CA THR A 16 9.24 3.28 3.40
C THR A 16 9.84 2.64 2.14
N HIS A 17 10.87 1.81 2.32
CA HIS A 17 11.48 1.10 1.19
C HIS A 17 10.48 0.16 0.51
N GLU A 18 9.62 -0.50 1.29
CA GLU A 18 8.55 -1.38 0.81
C GLU A 18 7.53 -0.61 -0.04
N GLN A 19 7.07 0.55 0.43
CA GLN A 19 6.15 1.41 -0.32
C GLN A 19 6.78 1.89 -1.63
N ILE A 20 8.08 2.21 -1.62
CA ILE A 20 8.81 2.61 -2.83
C ILE A 20 8.91 1.44 -3.82
N ALA A 21 9.21 0.23 -3.35
CA ALA A 21 9.30 -0.96 -4.20
C ALA A 21 7.95 -1.30 -4.85
N ARG A 22 6.90 -1.40 -4.02
CA ARG A 22 5.53 -1.66 -4.47
C ARG A 22 5.05 -0.61 -5.48
N ALA A 23 5.29 0.67 -5.20
CA ALA A 23 4.90 1.74 -6.11
C ALA A 23 5.59 1.65 -7.48
N VAL A 24 6.84 1.20 -7.53
CA VAL A 24 7.53 0.98 -8.81
C VAL A 24 6.94 -0.21 -9.53
N GLU A 25 6.79 -1.35 -8.85
CA GLU A 25 6.23 -2.60 -9.39
C GLU A 25 4.83 -2.43 -9.96
N GLU A 26 3.90 -1.85 -9.20
CA GLU A 26 2.54 -1.55 -9.67
C GLU A 26 2.52 -0.58 -10.86
N SER A 27 3.55 0.27 -10.98
CA SER A 27 3.68 1.20 -12.10
C SER A 27 4.36 0.58 -13.33
N GLN A 28 4.96 -0.61 -13.22
CA GLN A 28 5.59 -1.27 -14.36
C GLN A 28 4.50 -1.70 -15.35
N GLY A 29 4.69 -1.37 -16.63
CA GLY A 29 3.70 -1.65 -17.68
C GLY A 29 2.51 -0.67 -17.73
N THR A 30 2.37 0.26 -16.77
CA THR A 30 1.29 1.26 -16.80
C THR A 30 1.80 2.67 -17.14
N LYS A 31 0.99 3.46 -17.86
CA LYS A 31 1.29 4.88 -18.15
C LYS A 31 0.98 5.82 -16.97
N ARG A 32 0.79 5.28 -15.76
CA ARG A 32 0.46 6.06 -14.57
C ARG A 32 1.62 6.98 -14.21
N LYS A 33 1.29 8.24 -13.90
CA LYS A 33 2.26 9.27 -13.46
C LYS A 33 2.33 9.41 -11.93
N HIS A 34 1.35 8.85 -11.23
CA HIS A 34 1.18 8.99 -9.79
C HIS A 34 0.88 7.64 -9.15
N TYR A 35 1.35 7.48 -7.92
CA TYR A 35 1.03 6.40 -6.99
C TYR A 35 0.19 6.98 -5.85
N VAL A 36 -0.77 6.22 -5.33
CA VAL A 36 -1.56 6.64 -4.17
C VAL A 36 -0.97 5.97 -2.94
N ALA A 37 -0.46 6.76 -2.01
CA ALA A 37 0.08 6.28 -0.74
C ALA A 37 -0.78 6.76 0.41
N ASP A 38 -1.04 5.90 1.38
CA ASP A 38 -1.83 6.26 2.56
C ASP A 38 -0.98 7.03 3.57
N CYS A 39 -1.54 8.14 4.05
CA CYS A 39 -0.91 8.92 5.10
C CYS A 39 -0.92 8.14 6.43
N PRO A 40 0.22 7.96 7.12
CA PRO A 40 0.26 7.23 8.39
C PRO A 40 -0.50 7.93 9.53
N TYR A 41 -0.81 9.22 9.38
CA TYR A 41 -1.48 10.02 10.40
C TYR A 41 -3.00 10.07 10.25
N CYS A 42 -3.49 10.30 9.03
CA CYS A 42 -4.93 10.48 8.76
C CYS A 42 -5.51 9.41 7.84
N ARG A 43 -4.70 8.43 7.41
CA ARG A 43 -5.08 7.29 6.54
C ARG A 43 -5.75 7.69 5.23
N HIS A 44 -5.58 8.93 4.79
CA HIS A 44 -6.08 9.39 3.50
C HIS A 44 -5.06 9.10 2.41
N GLY A 45 -5.55 8.58 1.28
CA GLY A 45 -4.77 8.38 0.06
C GLY A 45 -4.26 9.71 -0.51
N THR A 46 -2.94 9.86 -0.56
CA THR A 46 -2.26 11.03 -1.12
C THR A 46 -1.62 10.67 -2.45
N LYS A 47 -1.83 11.49 -3.49
CA LYS A 47 -1.21 11.30 -4.80
C LYS A 47 0.26 11.71 -4.76
N VAL A 48 1.16 10.75 -4.98
CA VAL A 48 2.61 10.96 -5.00
C VAL A 48 3.12 10.77 -6.43
N PRO A 49 3.93 11.70 -6.98
CA PRO A 49 4.50 11.53 -8.31
C PRO A 49 5.48 10.35 -8.34
N LEU A 50 5.40 9.52 -9.38
CA LEU A 50 6.25 8.33 -9.54
C LEU A 50 7.71 8.67 -9.87
N ARG A 51 7.98 9.88 -10.39
CA ARG A 51 9.34 10.30 -10.77
C ARG A 51 10.33 10.24 -9.59
N PRO A 52 10.08 10.90 -8.43
CA PRO A 52 10.97 10.79 -7.27
C PRO A 52 11.01 9.38 -6.68
N ILE A 53 9.91 8.62 -6.76
CA ILE A 53 9.84 7.22 -6.32
C ILE A 53 10.81 6.34 -7.13
N ARG A 54 10.75 6.42 -8.46
CA ARG A 54 11.67 5.67 -9.35
C ARG A 54 13.13 6.03 -9.11
N GLN A 55 13.43 7.30 -8.88
CA GLN A 55 14.80 7.74 -8.57
C GLN A 55 15.29 7.18 -7.22
N ALA A 56 14.43 7.16 -6.21
CA ALA A 56 14.76 6.55 -4.92
C ALA A 56 14.92 5.03 -5.03
N TYR A 57 14.04 4.36 -5.79
CA TYR A 57 14.13 2.92 -6.05
C TYR A 57 15.45 2.54 -6.73
N ALA A 58 15.86 3.28 -7.77
CA ALA A 58 17.14 3.04 -8.45
C ALA A 58 18.34 3.15 -7.49
N ARG A 59 18.30 4.11 -6.56
CA ARG A 59 19.34 4.25 -5.52
C ARG A 59 19.32 3.07 -4.53
N LEU A 60 18.14 2.64 -4.08
CA LEU A 60 17.99 1.49 -3.18
C LEU A 60 18.48 0.20 -3.85
N LYS A 61 18.18 0.02 -5.14
CA LYS A 61 18.67 -1.09 -5.96
C LYS A 61 20.19 -1.09 -6.07
N ALA A 62 20.80 0.07 -6.32
CA ALA A 62 22.25 0.21 -6.41
C ALA A 62 22.96 -0.11 -5.08
N MET A 63 22.29 0.13 -3.94
CA MET A 63 22.83 -0.19 -2.61
C MET A 63 22.50 -1.62 -2.16
N GLY A 64 21.72 -2.40 -2.91
CA GLY A 64 21.31 -3.76 -2.54
C GLY A 64 20.31 -3.83 -1.37
N VAL A 65 19.61 -2.74 -1.05
CA VAL A 65 18.70 -2.62 0.11
C VAL A 65 17.23 -2.76 -0.30
N LEU A 66 16.95 -3.45 -1.42
CA LEU A 66 15.57 -3.68 -1.85
C LEU A 66 14.94 -4.75 -0.97
N PRO A 67 13.86 -4.44 -0.22
CA PRO A 67 13.11 -5.48 0.46
C PRO A 67 12.47 -6.37 -0.60
N VAL A 68 12.70 -7.68 -0.48
CA VAL A 68 11.89 -8.69 -1.19
C VAL A 68 10.47 -8.46 -0.71
N VAL A 69 9.61 -7.97 -1.59
CA VAL A 69 8.22 -7.67 -1.25
C VAL A 69 7.54 -9.02 -1.05
N ALA A 70 7.49 -9.47 0.20
CA ALA A 70 6.68 -10.62 0.58
C ALA A 70 5.23 -10.26 0.28
N GLU A 71 4.58 -11.12 -0.50
CA GLU A 71 3.15 -11.10 -0.81
C GLU A 71 2.34 -10.69 0.43
N GLN A 72 1.70 -9.52 0.36
CA GLN A 72 0.52 -9.28 1.18
C GLN A 72 -0.63 -10.01 0.51
N GLU A 73 -0.68 -11.33 0.73
CA GLU A 73 -1.94 -12.06 0.81
C GLU A 73 -2.72 -11.50 2.01
N GLU A 74 -3.47 -10.43 1.78
CA GLU A 74 -4.66 -10.14 2.58
C GLU A 74 -5.80 -9.88 1.60
N ALA A 75 -6.03 -10.89 0.77
CA ALA A 75 -7.32 -11.12 0.17
C ALA A 75 -8.31 -11.40 1.31
N THR A 76 -9.15 -10.40 1.59
CA THR A 76 -10.60 -10.58 1.70
C THR A 76 -11.06 -11.86 2.42
N SER A 77 -11.10 -11.84 3.76
CA SER A 77 -12.07 -12.67 4.49
C SER A 77 -13.34 -11.85 4.74
N ALA A 78 -14.08 -11.62 3.66
CA ALA A 78 -15.48 -11.22 3.72
C ALA A 78 -16.26 -12.13 2.77
N SER A 79 -16.87 -13.17 3.34
CA SER A 79 -17.98 -14.00 2.86
C SER A 79 -18.42 -14.73 4.14
N ASP A 80 -19.49 -14.37 4.85
CA ASP A 80 -20.92 -14.26 4.48
C ASP A 80 -21.49 -15.55 3.87
N SER A 81 -22.72 -15.89 4.32
CA SER A 81 -23.51 -17.13 4.20
C SER A 81 -23.40 -18.07 5.42
N GLU A 82 -24.46 -18.60 6.03
CA GLU A 82 -25.91 -18.37 6.05
C GLU A 82 -26.47 -19.36 7.12
N GLU A 83 -27.73 -19.19 7.49
CA GLU A 83 -28.54 -19.93 8.48
C GLU A 83 -28.31 -21.45 8.65
N GLU A 84 -28.39 -21.94 9.90
CA GLU A 84 -29.08 -23.20 10.18
C GLU A 84 -29.79 -23.14 11.54
N ALA A 85 -31.13 -23.19 11.47
CA ALA A 85 -32.00 -23.38 12.60
C ALA A 85 -31.85 -24.81 13.15
N THR A 86 -31.52 -24.95 14.43
CA THR A 86 -31.70 -26.23 15.14
C THR A 86 -32.80 -26.07 16.17
N ASP A 87 -33.98 -26.57 15.77
CA ASP A 87 -35.07 -27.02 16.61
C ASP A 87 -34.54 -27.99 17.69
N GLN A 88 -34.79 -27.71 18.97
CA GLN A 88 -34.68 -28.72 20.02
C GLN A 88 -35.93 -28.66 20.93
N PRO A 89 -36.60 -29.80 21.15
CA PRO A 89 -37.73 -29.92 22.06
C PRO A 89 -37.24 -30.21 23.47
N GLU A 90 -37.87 -29.62 24.49
CA GLU A 90 -37.74 -30.09 25.87
C GLU A 90 -39.11 -30.25 26.54
N SER A 91 -39.42 -31.53 26.79
CA SER A 91 -40.11 -32.16 27.94
C SER A 91 -41.57 -31.81 28.27
#